data_AF-A0AB33AJV3-F1
#
_entry.id   AF-A0AB33AJV3-F1
#
_cell.length_a   1.000
_cell.length_b   1.000
_cell.length_c   1.000
_cell.angle_alpha   90.00
_cell.angle_beta   90.00
_cell.angle_gamma   90.00
#
_symmetry.space_group_name_H-M   'P 1'
#
loop_
_entity.id
_entity.type
_entity.pdbx_description
1 polymer ?
#
loop_
_entity_poly.entity_id
_entity_poly.type
_entity_poly.pdbx_seq_one_letter_code
_entity_poly.pdbx_strand_id
1 'polypeptide(L)'
;MQATFDYTPPKCCHCQGKQIKYNFQKPFKIPFIEIGGIPSLIRLKKRGFQCKDCHKVTVSETSLVQKNCQISELVKRKTTQLLLNREALTHIAEKFALSTSTVYRKLKQFQFKDNFSTLPEVLSWDEFSYQKRKTSFYCSRP
;
A
#
# COMPACT_ATOMS: atom_id res chain seq x y z
N MET A 1 -7.83 -16.89 -7.98
CA MET A 1 -6.63 -17.29 -8.77
C MET A 1 -5.51 -17.74 -7.85
N GLN A 2 -4.75 -18.77 -8.22
CA GLN A 2 -3.58 -19.24 -7.47
C GLN A 2 -2.32 -19.06 -8.32
N ALA A 3 -1.29 -18.48 -7.73
CA ALA A 3 -0.02 -18.20 -8.39
C ALA A 3 1.14 -18.69 -7.53
N THR A 4 2.15 -19.27 -8.18
CA THR A 4 3.39 -19.70 -7.54
C THR A 4 4.52 -18.89 -8.13
N PHE A 5 5.35 -18.30 -7.28
CA PHE A 5 6.47 -17.48 -7.71
C PHE A 5 7.80 -18.15 -7.37
N ASP A 6 8.47 -18.64 -8.41
CA ASP A 6 9.72 -19.40 -8.36
C ASP A 6 10.64 -18.94 -9.50
N TYR A 7 11.92 -18.77 -9.20
CA TYR A 7 12.97 -18.41 -10.16
C TYR A 7 14.31 -19.00 -9.73
N THR A 8 15.36 -18.82 -10.53
CA THR A 8 16.69 -19.34 -10.24
C THR A 8 17.26 -18.68 -8.97
N PRO A 9 17.82 -19.46 -8.01
CA PRO A 9 18.32 -18.89 -6.77
C PRO A 9 19.42 -17.84 -7.03
N PRO A 10 19.31 -16.62 -6.49
CA PRO A 10 20.36 -15.63 -6.61
C PRO A 10 21.56 -16.00 -5.72
N LYS A 11 22.67 -15.28 -5.85
CA LYS A 11 23.78 -15.39 -4.89
C LYS A 11 23.35 -14.88 -3.52
N CYS A 12 23.94 -15.43 -2.46
CA CYS A 12 23.60 -15.04 -1.09
C CYS A 12 23.98 -13.58 -0.82
N CYS A 13 23.05 -12.78 -0.30
CA CYS A 13 23.31 -11.37 0.03
C CYS A 13 24.30 -11.17 1.18
N HIS A 14 24.62 -12.21 1.96
CA HIS A 14 25.51 -12.13 3.11
C HIS A 14 26.94 -12.57 2.78
N CYS A 15 27.11 -13.74 2.15
CA CYS A 15 28.42 -14.33 1.88
C CYS A 15 28.72 -14.51 0.39
N GLN A 16 27.84 -14.07 -0.51
CA GLN A 16 27.92 -14.28 -1.97
C GLN A 16 27.95 -15.75 -2.43
N GLY A 17 27.78 -16.69 -1.50
CA GLY A 17 27.72 -18.13 -1.73
C GLY A 17 26.53 -18.58 -2.55
N LYS A 18 26.57 -19.86 -2.98
CA LYS A 18 25.50 -20.47 -3.79
C LYS A 18 24.25 -20.69 -2.93
N GLN A 19 23.09 -20.28 -3.44
CA GLN A 19 21.79 -20.60 -2.84
C GLN A 19 21.13 -21.79 -3.55
N ILE A 20 20.33 -22.54 -2.81
CA ILE A 20 19.48 -23.61 -3.33
C ILE A 20 18.01 -23.31 -3.10
N LYS A 21 17.14 -23.90 -3.93
CA LYS A 21 15.70 -23.91 -3.68
C LYS A 21 15.45 -24.67 -2.38
N TYR A 22 14.78 -24.00 -1.45
CA TYR A 22 14.36 -24.57 -0.19
C TYR A 22 12.84 -24.79 -0.26
N ASN A 23 12.12 -24.37 0.77
CA ASN A 23 10.69 -24.58 0.91
C ASN A 23 9.86 -23.45 0.31
N PHE A 24 8.60 -23.74 0.00
CA PHE A 24 7.64 -22.69 -0.27
C PHE A 24 7.05 -22.15 1.03
N GLN A 25 6.82 -20.85 1.08
CA GLN A 25 6.05 -20.24 2.16
C GLN A 25 4.57 -20.64 2.11
N LYS A 26 3.89 -20.45 3.25
CA LYS A 26 2.44 -20.53 3.31
C LYS A 26 1.84 -19.54 2.29
N PRO A 27 0.89 -19.96 1.46
CA PRO A 27 0.21 -19.05 0.54
C PRO A 27 -0.47 -17.92 1.31
N PHE A 28 -0.38 -16.70 0.80
CA PHE A 28 -1.09 -15.54 1.35
C PHE A 28 -1.97 -14.90 0.29
N LYS A 29 -2.99 -14.17 0.75
CA LYS A 29 -3.98 -13.51 -0.11
C LYS A 29 -3.52 -12.07 -0.38
N ILE A 30 -3.54 -11.68 -1.64
CA ILE A 30 -3.19 -10.33 -2.09
C ILE A 30 -4.42 -9.71 -2.76
N PRO A 31 -4.94 -8.60 -2.23
CA PRO A 31 -5.93 -7.79 -2.91
C PRO A 31 -5.43 -7.30 -4.27
N PHE A 32 -6.27 -7.46 -5.28
CA PHE A 32 -6.02 -7.06 -6.66
C PHE A 32 -7.16 -6.18 -7.19
N ILE A 33 -6.97 -5.61 -8.38
CA ILE A 33 -8.00 -4.81 -9.03
C ILE A 33 -9.24 -5.66 -9.35
N GLU A 34 -10.40 -5.00 -9.43
CA GLU A 34 -11.66 -5.63 -9.80
C GLU A 34 -11.59 -6.27 -11.18
N ILE A 35 -12.21 -7.45 -11.32
CA ILE A 35 -12.33 -8.16 -12.60
C ILE A 35 -13.83 -8.33 -12.83
N GLY A 36 -14.37 -7.65 -13.86
CA GLY A 36 -15.81 -7.66 -14.14
C GLY A 36 -16.68 -7.10 -13.00
N GLY A 37 -16.18 -6.08 -12.27
CA GLY A 37 -16.89 -5.47 -11.14
C GLY A 37 -16.81 -6.25 -9.82
N ILE A 38 -16.08 -7.37 -9.79
CA ILE A 38 -15.93 -8.20 -8.59
C ILE A 38 -14.54 -7.99 -7.97
N PRO A 39 -14.44 -7.67 -6.66
CA PRO A 39 -13.16 -7.59 -5.96
C PRO A 39 -12.41 -8.92 -6.06
N SER A 40 -11.14 -8.85 -6.50
CA SER A 40 -10.35 -10.04 -6.80
C SER A 40 -9.18 -10.22 -5.84
N LEU A 41 -8.88 -11.49 -5.53
CA LEU A 41 -7.77 -11.87 -4.66
C LEU A 41 -6.84 -12.87 -5.37
N ILE A 42 -5.53 -12.62 -5.29
CA ILE A 42 -4.49 -13.54 -5.75
C ILE A 42 -3.97 -14.32 -4.54
N ARG A 43 -4.03 -15.66 -4.59
CA ARG A 43 -3.34 -16.52 -3.62
C ARG A 43 -1.93 -16.77 -4.12
N LEU A 44 -0.95 -16.10 -3.52
CA LEU A 44 0.46 -16.19 -3.94
C LEU A 44 1.25 -17.09 -2.99
N LYS A 45 2.02 -18.02 -3.57
CA LYS A 45 3.01 -18.83 -2.86
C LYS A 45 4.42 -18.44 -3.29
N LYS A 46 5.26 -17.99 -2.34
CA LYS A 46 6.64 -17.57 -2.60
C LYS A 46 7.63 -18.68 -2.28
N ARG A 47 8.66 -18.85 -3.11
CA ARG A 47 9.79 -19.76 -2.88
C ARG A 47 10.78 -19.15 -1.88
N GLY A 48 11.26 -19.96 -0.95
CA GLY A 48 12.42 -19.66 -0.11
C GLY A 48 13.70 -20.25 -0.73
N PHE A 49 14.80 -19.53 -0.56
CA PHE A 49 16.14 -19.92 -0.96
C PHE A 49 17.02 -20.00 0.28
N GLN A 50 17.83 -21.04 0.39
CA GLN A 50 18.77 -21.20 1.50
C GLN A 50 20.20 -21.19 0.96
N CYS A 51 21.08 -20.43 1.60
CA CYS A 51 22.51 -20.48 1.29
C CYS A 51 23.15 -21.75 1.86
N LYS A 52 24.03 -22.40 1.08
CA LYS A 52 24.76 -23.59 1.56
C LYS A 52 25.81 -23.27 2.62
N ASP A 53 26.45 -22.11 2.53
CA ASP A 53 27.62 -21.78 3.36
C ASP A 53 27.22 -21.15 4.71
N CYS A 54 26.23 -20.26 4.71
CA CYS A 54 25.78 -19.55 5.92
C CYS A 54 24.39 -19.95 6.42
N HIS A 55 23.74 -20.91 5.75
CA HIS A 55 22.38 -21.41 6.06
C HIS A 55 21.25 -20.37 6.13
N LYS A 56 21.53 -19.10 5.77
CA LYS A 56 20.54 -18.02 5.79
C LYS A 56 19.49 -18.21 4.70
N VAL A 57 18.24 -17.95 5.06
CA VAL A 57 17.07 -18.11 4.19
C VAL A 57 16.61 -16.75 3.68
N THR A 58 16.40 -16.63 2.37
CA THR A 58 15.85 -15.46 1.69
C THR A 58 14.60 -15.86 0.90
N VAL A 59 13.61 -14.97 0.82
CA VAL A 59 12.34 -15.24 0.15
C VAL A 59 12.36 -14.60 -1.23
N SER A 60 11.74 -15.24 -2.22
CA SER A 60 11.58 -14.69 -3.56
C SER A 60 10.82 -13.36 -3.53
N GLU A 61 11.43 -12.32 -4.10
CA GLU A 61 10.88 -10.96 -4.13
C GLU A 61 10.10 -10.72 -5.41
N THR A 62 8.94 -10.08 -5.30
CA THR A 62 7.97 -9.90 -6.40
C THR A 62 7.69 -8.42 -6.61
N SER A 63 7.60 -7.97 -7.86
CA SER A 63 7.14 -6.60 -8.17
C SER A 63 5.67 -6.35 -7.81
N LEU A 64 4.86 -7.40 -7.68
CA LEU A 64 3.44 -7.31 -7.33
C LEU A 64 3.20 -6.70 -5.94
N VAL A 65 4.04 -7.05 -4.97
CA VAL A 65 3.89 -6.68 -3.56
C VAL A 65 5.26 -6.37 -2.98
N GLN A 66 5.37 -5.19 -2.36
CA GLN A 66 6.57 -4.77 -1.64
C GLN A 66 6.92 -5.72 -0.48
N LYS A 67 8.19 -5.71 -0.07
CA LYS A 67 8.66 -6.48 1.08
C LYS A 67 7.83 -6.15 2.34
N ASN A 68 7.51 -7.19 3.12
CA ASN A 68 6.70 -7.09 4.35
C ASN A 68 5.28 -6.50 4.16
N CYS A 69 4.79 -6.46 2.93
CA CYS A 69 3.42 -6.03 2.61
C CYS A 69 2.57 -7.20 2.11
N GLN A 70 1.25 -7.04 2.16
CA GLN A 70 0.27 -7.99 1.60
C GLN A 70 -0.67 -7.36 0.56
N ILE A 71 -0.60 -6.04 0.38
CA ILE A 71 -1.43 -5.29 -0.58
C ILE A 71 -0.59 -5.03 -1.84
N SER A 72 -1.18 -5.32 -3.00
CA SER A 72 -0.52 -5.07 -4.27
C SER A 72 -0.22 -3.60 -4.50
N GLU A 73 0.90 -3.32 -5.15
CA GLU A 73 1.30 -1.94 -5.47
C GLU A 73 0.27 -1.26 -6.39
N LEU A 74 -0.33 -2.04 -7.29
CA LEU A 74 -1.39 -1.58 -8.17
C LEU A 74 -2.63 -1.10 -7.39
N VAL A 75 -3.07 -1.88 -6.39
CA VAL A 75 -4.19 -1.46 -5.52
C VAL A 75 -3.81 -0.21 -4.73
N LYS A 76 -2.60 -0.12 -4.17
CA LYS A 76 -2.16 1.11 -3.46
C LYS A 76 -2.22 2.36 -4.34
N ARG A 77 -1.80 2.25 -5.60
CA ARG A 77 -1.86 3.34 -6.58
C ARG A 77 -3.31 3.71 -6.91
N LYS A 78 -4.18 2.71 -7.15
CA LYS A 78 -5.60 2.96 -7.41
C LYS A 78 -6.33 3.55 -6.21
N THR A 79 -6.11 3.04 -4.99
CA THR A 79 -6.61 3.64 -3.75
C THR A 79 -6.19 5.10 -3.63
N THR A 80 -4.93 5.42 -3.95
CA THR A 80 -4.44 6.81 -3.97
C THR A 80 -5.21 7.67 -4.98
N GLN A 81 -5.43 7.15 -6.19
CA GLN A 81 -6.21 7.84 -7.23
C GLN A 81 -7.65 8.13 -6.77
N LEU A 82 -8.35 7.15 -6.18
CA LEU A 82 -9.73 7.34 -5.73
C LEU A 82 -9.83 8.31 -4.53
N LEU A 83 -8.83 8.29 -3.64
CA LEU A 83 -8.74 9.27 -2.55
C LEU A 83 -8.56 10.69 -3.06
N LEU A 84 -7.74 10.89 -4.11
CA LEU A 84 -7.58 12.20 -4.76
C LEU A 84 -8.88 12.66 -5.43
N ASN A 85 -9.67 11.73 -5.97
CA ASN A 85 -11.00 11.99 -6.52
C ASN A 85 -12.09 12.19 -5.43
N ARG A 86 -11.72 12.27 -4.15
CA ARG A 86 -12.62 12.47 -3.01
C ARG A 86 -13.70 11.39 -2.86
N GLU A 87 -13.44 10.17 -3.31
CA GLU A 87 -14.36 9.05 -3.06
C GLU A 87 -14.43 8.70 -1.56
N ALA A 88 -15.59 8.21 -1.13
CA ALA A 88 -15.81 7.80 0.25
C ALA A 88 -14.89 6.62 0.65
N LEU A 89 -14.32 6.70 1.86
CA LEU A 89 -13.41 5.67 2.40
C LEU A 89 -14.04 4.28 2.43
N THR A 90 -15.34 4.19 2.71
CA THR A 90 -16.11 2.93 2.75
C THR A 90 -16.24 2.31 1.36
N HIS A 91 -16.60 3.12 0.36
CA HIS A 91 -16.71 2.67 -1.02
C HIS A 91 -15.38 2.12 -1.56
N ILE A 92 -14.28 2.83 -1.30
CA ILE A 92 -12.93 2.37 -1.69
C ILE A 92 -12.56 1.05 -0.99
N ALA A 93 -12.91 0.91 0.28
CA ALA A 93 -12.64 -0.28 1.06
C ALA A 93 -13.39 -1.51 0.51
N GLU A 94 -14.69 -1.35 0.22
CA GLU A 94 -15.53 -2.39 -0.38
C GLU A 94 -15.01 -2.80 -1.76
N LYS A 95 -14.70 -1.81 -2.61
CA LYS A 95 -14.22 -2.02 -3.98
C LYS A 95 -12.96 -2.88 -4.08
N PHE A 96 -12.03 -2.74 -3.13
CA PHE A 96 -10.77 -3.49 -3.13
C PHE A 96 -10.71 -4.60 -2.07
N ALA A 97 -11.82 -4.91 -1.40
CA ALA A 97 -11.87 -5.84 -0.27
C ALA A 97 -10.80 -5.54 0.81
N LEU A 98 -10.62 -4.26 1.12
CA LEU A 98 -9.72 -3.75 2.14
C LEU A 98 -10.49 -3.35 3.40
N SER A 99 -9.79 -3.24 4.54
CA SER A 99 -10.37 -2.58 5.70
C SER A 99 -10.40 -1.06 5.51
N THR A 100 -11.45 -0.40 5.99
CA THR A 100 -11.55 1.07 6.03
C THR A 100 -10.34 1.71 6.72
N SER A 101 -9.83 1.09 7.80
CA SER A 101 -8.62 1.50 8.50
C SER A 101 -7.36 1.48 7.61
N THR A 102 -7.29 0.58 6.64
CA THR A 102 -6.18 0.53 5.69
C THR A 102 -6.22 1.70 4.72
N VAL A 103 -7.40 2.01 4.19
CA VAL A 103 -7.62 3.18 3.33
C VAL A 103 -7.34 4.46 4.09
N TYR A 104 -7.82 4.58 5.34
CA TYR A 104 -7.57 5.72 6.20
C TYR A 104 -6.09 5.94 6.53
N ARG A 105 -5.33 4.86 6.81
CA ARG A 105 -3.87 4.96 6.99
C ARG A 105 -3.19 5.47 5.72
N LYS A 106 -3.67 5.07 4.53
CA LYS A 106 -3.15 5.60 3.26
C LYS A 106 -3.49 7.08 3.11
N LEU A 107 -4.70 7.50 3.47
CA LEU A 107 -5.10 8.90 3.49
C LEU A 107 -4.20 9.75 4.40
N LYS A 108 -3.89 9.27 5.61
CA LYS A 108 -2.98 9.96 6.55
C LYS A 108 -1.55 10.15 6.04
N GLN A 109 -1.13 9.39 5.03
CA GLN A 109 0.19 9.59 4.40
C GLN A 109 0.24 10.84 3.52
N PHE A 110 -0.91 11.34 3.05
CA PHE A 110 -0.98 12.65 2.41
C PHE A 110 -0.88 13.71 3.51
N GLN A 111 0.35 14.04 3.89
CA GLN A 111 0.63 15.23 4.67
C GLN A 111 0.97 16.35 3.71
N PHE A 112 0.14 17.38 3.70
CA PHE A 112 0.50 18.65 3.12
C PHE A 112 1.42 19.35 4.12
N LYS A 113 2.64 19.68 3.68
CA LYS A 113 3.54 20.49 4.48
C LYS A 113 3.20 21.94 4.22
N ASP A 114 2.50 22.55 5.16
CA ASP A 114 2.27 23.98 5.13
C ASP A 114 3.51 24.67 5.68
N ASN A 115 4.15 25.50 4.86
CA ASN A 115 5.25 26.35 5.31
C ASN A 115 4.67 27.58 6.01
N PHE A 116 4.70 27.57 7.35
CA PHE A 116 4.23 28.69 8.19
C PHE A 116 5.31 29.73 8.49
N SER A 117 6.48 29.65 7.86
CA SER A 117 7.63 30.52 8.15
C SER A 117 7.40 31.99 7.81
N THR A 118 6.47 32.32 6.92
CA THR A 118 6.26 33.68 6.42
C THR A 118 4.78 34.01 6.32
N LEU A 119 4.31 35.04 7.03
CA LEU A 119 2.92 35.52 6.95
C LEU A 119 2.63 36.07 5.53
N PRO A 120 1.50 35.69 4.89
CA PRO A 120 1.15 36.24 3.59
C PRO A 120 0.71 37.70 3.75
N GLU A 121 0.85 38.49 2.68
CA GLU A 121 0.40 39.89 2.66
C GLU A 121 -1.13 40.03 2.78
N VAL A 122 -1.87 39.07 2.22
CA VAL A 122 -3.33 39.02 2.24
C VAL A 122 -3.79 37.67 2.78
N LEU A 123 -4.75 37.71 3.71
CA LEU A 123 -5.31 36.54 4.38
C LEU A 123 -6.82 36.50 4.19
N SER A 124 -7.33 35.43 3.60
CA SER A 124 -8.76 35.25 3.38
C SER A 124 -9.35 34.34 4.47
N TRP A 125 -10.44 34.79 5.07
CA TRP A 125 -11.16 34.07 6.12
C TRP A 125 -12.51 33.62 5.56
N ASP A 126 -12.77 32.33 5.62
CA ASP A 126 -14.06 31.76 5.23
C ASP A 126 -14.70 31.03 6.41
N GLU A 127 -16.01 31.22 6.58
CA GLU A 127 -16.80 30.59 7.63
C GLU A 127 -17.55 29.41 7.05
N PHE A 128 -17.30 28.21 7.58
CA PHE A 128 -18.10 27.05 7.22
C PHE A 128 -18.72 26.40 8.47
N SER A 129 -19.96 25.94 8.29
CA SER A 129 -20.69 25.20 9.31
C SER A 129 -20.49 23.69 9.13
N TYR A 130 -19.89 23.03 10.11
CA TYR A 130 -19.82 21.57 10.19
C TYR A 130 -20.90 21.02 11.13
N GLN A 131 -21.44 19.83 10.82
CA GLN A 131 -22.58 19.21 11.52
C GLN A 131 -22.51 19.41 13.06
N LYS A 132 -23.60 19.98 13.61
CA LYS A 132 -23.83 20.43 15.02
C LYS A 132 -23.37 21.85 15.39
N ARG A 133 -23.81 22.88 14.64
CA ARG A 133 -23.83 24.30 15.07
C ARG A 133 -22.52 24.83 15.67
N LYS A 134 -21.37 24.25 15.30
CA LYS A 134 -20.05 24.75 15.63
C LYS A 134 -19.49 25.37 14.36
N THR A 135 -19.38 26.69 14.37
CA THR A 135 -18.73 27.46 13.32
C THR A 135 -17.24 27.15 13.37
N SER A 136 -16.64 26.90 12.21
CA SER A 136 -15.20 26.67 12.07
C SER A 136 -14.68 27.65 11.04
N PHE A 137 -13.63 28.38 11.43
CA PHE A 137 -12.96 29.34 10.54
C PHE A 137 -11.84 28.62 9.81
N TYR A 138 -11.86 28.69 8.48
CA TYR A 138 -10.74 28.26 7.65
C TYR A 138 -10.02 29.50 7.14
N CYS A 139 -8.70 29.47 7.24
CA CYS A 139 -7.85 30.56 6.84
C CYS A 139 -7.02 30.11 5.64
N SER A 140 -7.34 30.62 4.46
CA SER A 140 -6.65 30.27 3.22
C SER A 140 -5.68 31.36 2.81
N ARG A 141 -4.48 30.94 2.37
CA ARG A 141 -3.63 31.79 1.52
C ARG A 141 -4.17 31.71 0.09
N PRO A 142 -4.29 32.84 -0.63
CA PRO A 142 -4.49 32.79 -2.08
C PRO A 142 -3.33 32.08 -2.80
#